data_AF-A0AAV0B8R6-F1
#
_entry.id   AF-A0AAV0B8R6-F1
#
_cell.length_a   1.000
_cell.length_b   1.000
_cell.length_c   1.000
_cell.angle_alpha   90.00
_cell.angle_beta   90.00
_cell.angle_gamma   90.00
#
_symmetry.space_group_name_H-M   'P 1'
#
loop_
_entity.id
_entity.type
_entity.pdbx_description
1 polymer ?
#
loop_
_entity_poly.entity_id
_entity_poly.type
_entity_poly.pdbx_seq_one_letter_code
_entity_poly.pdbx_strand_id
1 'polypeptide(L)' 'NIAADCTIRPSTVINGTLPGPLLRFKEGQKIRITVINLLQHENTTIHYHGLSQRGSPFSDGTQKTSQV' A
#
# COMPACT_ATOMS: atom_id res chain seq x y z
N ASN A 1 -4.46 -6.74 -15.72
CA ASN A 1 -3.59 -7.82 -16.23
C ASN A 1 -2.19 -7.28 -16.39
N ILE A 2 -1.21 -7.91 -15.75
CA ILE A 2 0.21 -7.53 -15.82
C ILE A 2 1.03 -8.78 -16.15
N ALA A 3 2.09 -8.62 -16.96
CA ALA A 3 3.08 -9.67 -17.15
C ALA A 3 4.02 -9.67 -15.94
N ALA A 4 3.81 -10.60 -15.02
CA ALA A 4 4.84 -11.02 -14.07
C ALA A 4 5.51 -12.26 -14.68
N ASP A 5 6.79 -12.54 -14.44
CA ASP A 5 7.45 -13.79 -14.85
C ASP A 5 7.27 -14.24 -16.33
N CYS A 6 7.06 -13.31 -17.26
CA CYS A 6 6.69 -13.56 -18.67
C CYS A 6 5.31 -14.22 -18.88
N THR A 7 4.46 -14.31 -17.84
CA THR A 7 3.07 -14.74 -17.95
C THR A 7 2.08 -13.63 -17.56
N ILE A 8 1.01 -13.47 -18.35
CA ILE A 8 0.00 -12.45 -18.09
C ILE A 8 -1.01 -12.99 -17.07
N ARG A 9 -1.17 -12.27 -15.95
CA ARG A 9 -2.13 -12.66 -14.90
C ARG A 9 -2.93 -11.45 -14.42
N PRO A 10 -4.16 -11.66 -13.90
CA PRO A 10 -4.81 -10.68 -13.04
C PRO A 10 -3.89 -10.38 -11.85
N SER A 11 -3.75 -9.11 -11.51
CA SER A 11 -2.88 -8.68 -10.41
C SER A 11 -3.43 -7.41 -9.79
N THR A 12 -3.44 -7.38 -8.46
CA THR A 12 -3.73 -6.17 -7.70
C THR A 12 -2.49 -5.28 -7.72
N VAL A 13 -2.65 -4.04 -8.18
CA VAL A 13 -1.55 -3.09 -8.39
C VAL A 13 -1.92 -1.71 -7.89
N ILE A 14 -0.91 -0.93 -7.53
CA ILE A 14 -1.07 0.49 -7.19
C ILE A 14 -0.84 1.30 -8.46
N ASN A 15 -1.85 2.10 -8.85
CA ASN A 15 -1.80 2.96 -10.03
C ASN A 15 -1.36 2.26 -11.33
N GLY A 16 -1.78 1.01 -11.54
CA GLY A 16 -1.56 0.27 -12.79
C GLY A 16 -0.15 -0.29 -12.99
N THR A 17 0.74 -0.22 -11.99
CA THR A 17 2.16 -0.63 -12.13
C THR A 17 2.57 -1.75 -11.19
N LEU A 18 3.49 -2.59 -11.64
CA LEU A 18 4.15 -3.62 -10.85
C LEU A 18 5.66 -3.63 -11.21
N PRO A 19 6.58 -3.31 -10.27
CA PRO A 19 6.33 -2.85 -8.89
C PRO A 19 5.49 -1.56 -8.83
N GLY A 20 4.88 -1.31 -7.67
CA GLY A 20 4.11 -0.07 -7.45
C GLY A 20 5.00 1.19 -7.45
N PRO A 21 4.40 2.39 -7.39
CA PRO A 21 5.12 3.66 -7.43
C PRO A 21 6.14 3.81 -6.28
N LEU A 22 7.33 4.33 -6.59
CA LEU A 22 8.33 4.65 -5.58
C LEU A 22 7.86 5.82 -4.71
N LEU A 23 7.82 5.59 -3.40
CA LEU A 23 7.65 6.65 -2.41
C LEU A 23 9.02 7.04 -1.84
N ARG A 24 9.38 8.32 -1.89
CA ARG A 24 10.65 8.85 -1.37
C ARG A 24 10.39 10.09 -0.53
N PHE A 25 10.89 10.06 0.71
CA PHE A 25 10.72 11.14 1.69
C PHE A 25 12.05 11.42 2.38
N LYS A 26 12.16 12.57 3.05
CA LYS A 26 13.28 12.85 3.96
C LYS A 26 12.90 12.42 5.38
N GLU A 27 13.89 11.99 6.15
CA GLU A 27 13.71 11.65 7.55
C GLU A 27 13.08 12.81 8.34
N GLY A 28 12.21 12.48 9.30
CA GLY A 28 11.52 13.44 10.15
C GLY A 28 10.33 14.16 9.50
N GLN A 29 10.09 13.98 8.19
CA GLN A 29 8.93 14.57 7.54
C GLN A 29 7.63 13.87 7.93
N LYS A 30 6.60 14.67 8.23
CA LYS A 30 5.23 14.16 8.30
C LYS A 30 4.69 14.02 6.87
N ILE A 31 4.21 12.83 6.56
CA ILE A 31 3.65 12.50 5.26
C ILE A 31 2.17 12.17 5.37
N ARG A 32 1.41 12.45 4.31
CA ARG A 32 0.04 11.99 4.16
C ARG A 32 -0.08 11.27 2.83
N ILE A 33 -0.44 10.00 2.88
CA ILE A 33 -0.69 9.17 1.69
C ILE A 33 -2.18 8.83 1.70
N THR A 34 -2.88 9.17 0.63
CA THR A 34 -4.29 8.82 0.46
C THR A 34 -4.37 7.57 -0.40
N VAL A 35 -4.99 6.52 0.15
CA VAL A 35 -5.22 5.26 -0.54
C VAL A 35 -6.70 5.20 -0.92
N ILE A 36 -6.98 4.99 -2.20
CA ILE A 36 -8.33 4.83 -2.73
C ILE A 36 -8.45 3.39 -3.24
N ASN A 37 -9.32 2.61 -2.62
CA ASN A 37 -9.58 1.24 -3.06
C ASN A 37 -10.49 1.25 -4.30
N LEU A 38 -9.98 0.73 -5.41
CA LEU A 38 -10.71 0.58 -6.67
C LEU A 38 -11.01 -0.90 -7.00
N LEU A 39 -10.74 -1.81 -6.05
CA LEU A 39 -11.13 -3.21 -6.18
C LEU A 39 -12.66 -3.34 -6.09
N GLN A 40 -13.22 -4.26 -6.88
CA GLN A 40 -14.67 -4.36 -7.01
C GLN A 40 -15.32 -5.14 -5.86
N HIS A 41 -14.62 -6.12 -5.29
CA HIS A 41 -15.23 -7.08 -4.36
C HIS A 41 -14.45 -7.26 -3.05
N GLU A 42 -13.28 -6.63 -2.94
CA GLU A 42 -12.32 -6.87 -1.87
C GLU A 42 -12.03 -5.59 -1.07
N ASN A 43 -12.00 -5.74 0.26
CA ASN A 43 -11.38 -4.73 1.12
C ASN A 43 -9.86 -4.82 1.03
N THR A 44 -9.17 -3.73 1.34
CA THR A 44 -7.71 -3.68 1.28
C THR A 44 -7.12 -2.73 2.30
N THR A 45 -5.87 -2.98 2.68
CA THR A 45 -5.03 -2.14 3.52
C THR A 45 -3.62 -2.08 2.92
N ILE A 46 -2.83 -1.07 3.29
CA ILE A 46 -1.41 -0.94 2.89
C ILE A 46 -0.56 -0.84 4.14
N HIS A 47 0.35 -1.79 4.32
CA HIS A 47 1.35 -1.76 5.39
C HIS A 47 2.67 -1.18 4.90
N TYR A 48 3.24 -0.26 5.67
CA TYR A 48 4.52 0.40 5.36
C TYR A 48 5.65 -0.31 6.10
N HIS A 49 6.09 -1.44 5.53
CA HIS A 49 7.10 -2.30 6.14
C HIS A 49 8.34 -1.51 6.56
N GLY A 50 8.71 -1.63 7.85
CA GLY A 50 9.89 -1.00 8.43
C GLY A 50 9.69 0.40 9.02
N LEU A 51 8.52 1.05 8.82
CA LEU A 51 8.20 2.28 9.54
C LEU A 51 7.73 1.96 10.96
N SER A 52 8.23 2.68 11.95
CA SER A 52 7.88 2.47 13.37
C SER A 52 6.44 2.86 13.73
N GLN A 53 5.80 3.68 12.89
CA GLN A 53 4.47 4.25 13.13
C GLN A 53 4.34 4.98 14.48
N ARG A 54 5.46 5.50 15.02
CA ARG A 54 5.48 6.20 16.31
C ARG A 54 4.60 7.45 16.26
N GLY A 55 3.55 7.47 17.09
CA GLY A 55 2.56 8.55 17.13
C GLY A 55 1.45 8.44 16.09
N SER A 56 1.46 7.41 15.25
CA SER A 56 0.44 7.11 14.25
C SER A 56 0.15 5.60 14.11
N PRO A 57 -0.09 4.85 15.22
CA PRO A 57 -0.28 3.39 15.14
C PRO A 57 -1.49 2.99 14.28
N PHE A 58 -2.48 3.87 14.16
CA PHE A 58 -3.65 3.70 13.28
C PHE A 58 -3.31 3.72 11.78
N SER A 59 -2.10 4.12 11.39
CA SER A 59 -1.62 4.14 9.98
C SER A 59 -0.73 2.94 9.63
N ASP A 60 -0.63 1.94 10.50
CA ASP A 60 0.21 0.76 10.27
C ASP A 60 -0.30 -0.13 9.13
N GLY A 61 -1.60 -0.18 8.87
CA GLY A 61 -2.16 -0.97 7.77
C GLY A 61 -2.33 -2.47 8.07
N THR A 62 -2.11 -2.93 9.30
CA THR A 62 -2.36 -4.32 9.70
C THR A 62 -3.84 -4.52 10.00
N GLN A 63 -4.54 -5.25 9.11
CA GLN A 63 -5.97 -5.48 9.21
C GLN A 63 -6.35 -6.14 10.55
N LYS A 64 -7.47 -5.70 11.14
CA LYS A 64 -7.99 -6.14 12.44
C LYS A 64 -7.09 -5.85 13.64
N THR A 65 -5.94 -5.20 13.45
CA THR A 65 -5.07 -4.73 14.53
C THR A 65 -5.05 -3.21 14.58
N SER A 66 -4.60 -2.56 13.49
CA SER A 66 -4.51 -1.09 13.44
C SER A 66 -5.74 -0.44 12.82
N GLN A 67 -6.50 -1.18 12.01
CA GLN A 67 -7.68 -0.70 11.29
C GLN A 67 -8.62 -1.86 10.94
N VAL A 68 -9.86 -1.51 10.58
CA VAL A 68 -10.91 -2.46 10.15
C VAL A 68 -10.64 -3.03 8.76
#